data_AF-A0A4Q5C5P4-F1
#
_entry.id   AF-A0A4Q5C5P4-F1
#
_cell.length_a   1.000
_cell.length_b   1.000
_cell.length_c   1.000
_cell.angle_alpha   90.00
_cell.angle_beta   90.00
_cell.angle_gamma   90.00
#
_symmetry.space_group_name_H-M   'P 1'
#
loop_
_entity.id
_entity.type
_entity.pdbx_description
1 polymer ?
#
loop_
_entity_poly.entity_id
_entity_poly.type
_entity_poly.pdbx_seq_one_letter_code
_entity_poly.pdbx_strand_id
1 'polypeptide(L)'
;NKNGTYTRTNIEIDKQGNKKEANIYGQWSFGDPSFSTIYFGGEHYWDIDELTKNKFSFYDRSGKFGDPFMNREYIELTPYQENNTTN
;
A
#
# COMPACT_ATOMS: atom_id res chain seq x y z
N ASN A 1 -1.84 11.04 -7.54
CA ASN A 1 -2.36 12.41 -7.80
C ASN A 1 -1.32 13.40 -7.28
N LYS A 2 -0.91 14.43 -8.06
CA LYS A 2 0.23 15.31 -7.66
C LYS A 2 -0.06 16.16 -6.42
N ASN A 3 -1.32 16.22 -5.97
CA ASN A 3 -1.77 16.94 -4.80
C ASN A 3 -1.73 16.10 -3.49
N GLY A 4 -1.00 14.98 -3.47
CA GLY A 4 -0.85 14.17 -2.25
C GLY A 4 -2.14 13.45 -1.84
N THR A 5 -3.01 13.11 -2.80
CA THR A 5 -4.20 12.28 -2.56
C THR A 5 -4.06 10.91 -3.22
N TYR A 6 -4.60 9.89 -2.57
CA TYR A 6 -4.67 8.53 -3.11
C TYR A 6 -6.08 7.95 -2.99
N THR A 7 -6.38 7.05 -3.91
CA THR A 7 -7.48 6.10 -3.83
C THR A 7 -6.88 4.71 -3.81
N ARG A 8 -7.22 3.90 -2.83
CA ARG A 8 -6.88 2.49 -2.75
C ARG A 8 -8.16 1.67 -2.90
N THR A 9 -8.19 0.83 -3.93
CA THR A 9 -9.28 -0.14 -4.12
C THR A 9 -8.80 -1.50 -3.65
N ASN A 10 -9.40 -1.99 -2.58
CA ASN A 10 -9.18 -3.35 -2.11
C ASN A 10 -10.18 -4.27 -2.81
N ILE A 11 -9.67 -5.31 -3.47
CA ILE A 11 -10.47 -6.33 -4.13
C ILE A 11 -10.26 -7.63 -3.37
N GLU A 12 -11.31 -8.10 -2.70
CA GLU A 12 -11.35 -9.41 -2.06
C GLU A 12 -12.17 -10.35 -2.94
N ILE A 13 -11.61 -11.50 -3.29
CA ILE A 13 -12.30 -12.55 -4.04
C ILE A 13 -12.43 -13.75 -3.11
N ASP A 14 -13.67 -14.11 -2.77
CA ASP A 14 -13.90 -15.28 -1.93
C ASP A 14 -13.68 -16.59 -2.69
N LYS A 15 -13.77 -17.72 -1.97
CA LYS A 15 -13.57 -19.06 -2.56
C LYS A 15 -14.61 -19.42 -3.61
N GLN A 16 -15.75 -18.72 -3.66
CA GLN A 16 -16.83 -18.91 -4.61
C GLN A 16 -16.70 -17.97 -5.82
N GLY A 17 -15.69 -17.09 -5.83
CA GLY A 17 -15.45 -16.13 -6.89
C GLY A 17 -16.24 -14.82 -6.74
N ASN A 18 -16.93 -14.60 -5.61
CA ASN A 18 -17.60 -13.32 -5.40
C ASN A 18 -16.58 -12.24 -5.10
N LYS A 19 -16.66 -11.15 -5.86
CA LYS A 19 -15.82 -9.98 -5.71
C LYS A 19 -16.44 -9.00 -4.71
N LYS A 20 -15.68 -8.61 -3.69
CA LYS A 20 -15.99 -7.46 -2.83
C LYS A 20 -14.95 -6.39 -3.09
N GLU A 21 -15.43 -5.18 -3.36
CA GLU A 21 -14.59 -4.02 -3.56
C GLU A 21 -14.82 -3.01 -2.45
N ALA A 22 -13.73 -2.48 -1.89
CA ALA A 22 -13.77 -1.39 -0.95
C ALA A 22 -12.82 -0.28 -1.42
N ASN A 23 -13.36 0.94 -1.56
CA ASN A 23 -12.57 2.11 -1.89
C ASN A 23 -12.20 2.87 -0.62
N ILE A 24 -10.91 3.15 -0.48
CA ILE A 24 -10.33 3.93 0.60
C ILE A 24 -9.73 5.17 -0.01
N TYR A 25 -10.06 6.32 0.55
CA TYR A 25 -9.58 7.62 0.11
C TYR A 25 -8.72 8.20 1.22
N GLY A 26 -7.60 8.82 0.85
CA GLY A 26 -6.73 9.42 1.83
C GLY A 26 -5.72 10.38 1.24
N GLN A 27 -4.91 10.92 2.14
CA GLN A 27 -3.77 11.75 1.79
C GLN A 27 -2.49 10.95 1.95
N TRP A 28 -1.47 11.35 1.19
CA TRP A 28 -0.13 10.78 1.31
C TRP A 28 0.93 11.84 0.99
N SER A 29 2.11 11.64 1.55
CA SER A 29 3.31 12.42 1.21
C SER A 29 4.55 11.54 1.28
N PHE A 30 5.60 11.90 0.56
CA PHE A 30 6.92 11.34 0.84
C PHE A 30 7.48 11.97 2.11
N GLY A 31 8.08 11.12 2.94
CA GLY A 31 8.68 11.49 4.21
C GLY A 31 10.03 12.15 4.13
N ASP A 32 10.74 11.85 3.05
CA ASP A 32 12.15 12.10 2.92
C ASP A 32 12.52 12.39 1.46
N PRO A 33 13.63 13.11 1.21
CA PRO A 33 14.09 13.44 -0.15
C PRO A 33 14.55 12.22 -0.98
N SER A 34 14.83 11.08 -0.35
CA SER A 34 15.16 9.84 -1.06
C SER A 34 13.92 9.08 -1.54
N PHE A 35 12.72 9.59 -1.23
CA PHE A 35 11.43 9.01 -1.61
C PHE A 35 11.27 7.57 -1.13
N SER A 36 11.95 7.21 -0.05
CA SER A 36 11.95 5.85 0.50
C SER A 36 10.78 5.58 1.43
N THR A 37 10.18 6.61 2.03
CA THR A 37 9.06 6.45 2.96
C THR A 37 7.80 7.19 2.47
N ILE A 38 6.67 6.50 2.47
CA ILE A 38 5.33 7.06 2.20
C ILE A 38 4.57 7.21 3.51
N TYR A 39 4.12 8.42 3.82
CA TYR A 39 3.30 8.72 4.98
C TYR A 39 1.84 8.82 4.59
N PHE A 40 0.94 8.21 5.37
CA PHE A 40 -0.52 8.26 5.16
C PHE A 40 -1.25 9.10 6.23
N GLY A 41 -0.49 9.71 7.15
CA GLY A 41 -0.99 10.48 8.29
C GLY A 41 -0.92 9.70 9.61
N GLY A 42 -0.84 10.43 10.71
CA GLY A 42 -0.68 9.85 12.05
C GLY A 42 0.64 9.08 12.20
N GLU A 43 0.57 7.94 12.88
CA GLU A 43 1.72 7.06 13.12
C GLU A 43 1.79 5.91 12.10
N HIS A 44 1.21 6.07 10.89
CA HIS A 44 1.17 5.05 9.84
C HIS A 44 1.97 5.47 8.61
N TYR A 45 2.93 4.62 8.22
CA TYR A 45 3.82 4.88 7.10
C TYR A 45 4.37 3.58 6.51
N TRP A 46 4.80 3.65 5.24
CA TRP A 46 5.40 2.54 4.51
C TRP A 46 6.84 2.89 4.14
N ASP A 47 7.79 2.05 4.55
CA ASP A 47 9.17 2.13 4.07
C ASP A 47 9.31 1.22 2.85
N ILE A 48 9.54 1.81 1.68
CA ILE A 48 9.74 1.12 0.41
C ILE A 48 11.04 0.32 0.49
N ASP A 49 10.92 -0.98 0.28
CA ASP A 49 12.05 -1.90 0.16
C ASP A 49 12.43 -2.09 -1.31
N GLU A 50 11.43 -2.35 -2.18
CA GLU A 50 11.63 -2.45 -3.62
C GLU A 50 10.43 -1.90 -4.39
N LEU A 51 10.69 -1.08 -5.40
CA LEU A 51 9.68 -0.59 -6.33
C LEU A 51 10.16 -0.80 -7.78
N THR A 52 9.68 -1.86 -8.41
CA THR A 52 9.93 -2.19 -9.81
C THR A 52 8.62 -2.32 -10.59
N LYS A 53 8.71 -2.54 -11.91
CA LYS A 53 7.53 -2.81 -12.74
C LYS A 53 6.80 -4.08 -12.35
N ASN A 54 7.49 -5.04 -11.73
CA ASN A 54 6.97 -6.39 -11.47
C ASN A 54 6.69 -6.63 -9.99
N LYS A 55 7.20 -5.77 -9.11
CA LYS A 55 7.09 -5.96 -7.66
C LYS A 55 7.07 -4.62 -6.96
N PHE A 56 6.22 -4.53 -5.96
CA PHE A 56 6.24 -3.47 -4.97
C PHE A 56 6.28 -4.09 -3.58
N SER A 57 7.40 -3.95 -2.87
CA SER A 57 7.57 -4.40 -1.49
C SER A 57 7.87 -3.23 -0.57
N PHE A 58 7.33 -3.32 0.65
CA PHE A 58 7.51 -2.31 1.67
C PHE A 58 7.30 -2.89 3.07
N TYR A 59 7.79 -2.19 4.07
CA TYR A 59 7.44 -2.43 5.45
C TYR A 59 6.25 -1.55 5.85
N ASP A 60 5.12 -2.16 6.16
CA ASP A 60 3.98 -1.47 6.77
C ASP A 60 4.28 -1.24 8.25
N ARG A 61 4.34 0.03 8.65
CA ARG A 61 4.70 0.44 10.01
C ARG A 61 3.60 1.25 10.63
N SER A 62 3.21 0.84 11.83
CA SER A 62 2.30 1.60 12.67
C SER A 62 2.83 1.75 14.10
N GLY A 63 2.70 2.95 14.65
CA GLY A 63 3.15 3.30 15.99
C GLY A 63 4.24 4.36 16.00
N LYS A 64 4.48 4.91 17.19
CA LYS A 64 5.39 6.03 17.38
C LYS A 64 6.82 5.68 16.99
N PHE A 65 7.48 6.59 16.28
CA PHE A 65 8.89 6.44 15.92
C PHE A 65 9.77 6.29 17.17
N GLY A 66 10.58 5.23 17.20
CA GLY A 66 11.44 4.89 18.33
C GLY A 66 10.77 4.06 19.43
N ASP A 67 9.49 3.73 19.29
CA ASP A 67 8.81 2.79 20.20
C ASP A 67 9.26 1.35 19.91
N PRO A 68 9.76 0.61 20.93
CA PRO A 68 10.14 -0.79 20.76
C PRO A 68 8.96 -1.72 20.39
N PHE A 69 7.72 -1.28 20.62
CA PHE A 69 6.49 -2.02 20.29
C PHE A 69 5.84 -1.54 18.99
N MET A 70 6.53 -0.71 18.21
CA MET A 70 6.05 -0.32 16.88
C MET A 70 5.85 -1.56 16.01
N ASN A 71 4.67 -1.65 15.38
CA ASN A 71 4.38 -2.73 14.45
C ASN A 71 5.19 -2.54 13.17
N ARG A 72 5.70 -3.65 12.65
CA ARG A 72 6.41 -3.70 11.37
C ARG A 72 6.07 -5.00 10.68
N GLU A 73 5.38 -4.92 9.55
CA GLU A 73 5.00 -6.05 8.72
C GLU A 73 5.64 -5.89 7.33
N TYR A 74 6.20 -6.96 6.78
CA TYR A 74 6.68 -6.94 5.39
C TYR A 74 5.54 -7.32 4.46
N ILE A 75 5.26 -6.45 3.48
CA ILE A 75 4.24 -6.66 2.47
C ILE A 75 4.90 -6.68 1.10
N GLU A 76 4.51 -7.65 0.28
CA GLU A 76 4.91 -7.76 -1.11
C GLU A 76 3.67 -7.83 -2.00
N LEU A 77 3.62 -6.95 -2.99
CA LEU A 77 2.56 -6.85 -3.97
C LEU A 77 3.14 -7.08 -5.36
N THR A 78 2.41 -7.85 -6.16
CA THR A 78 2.67 -7.97 -7.60
C THR A 78 1.57 -7.22 -8.36
N PRO A 79 1.88 -6.68 -9.55
CA PRO A 79 0.88 -6.03 -10.39
C PRO A 79 -0.31 -6.97 -10.63
N TYR A 80 -1.52 -6.46 -10.39
CA TYR A 80 -2.72 -7.20 -10.70
C TYR A 80 -2.79 -7.46 -12.22
N GLN A 81 -2.87 -8.74 -12.60
CA GLN A 81 -3.12 -9.17 -13.98
C GLN A 81 -4.64 -9.32 -14.13
N GLU A 82 -5.30 -8.36 -14.78
CA GLU A 82 -6.71 -8.51 -15.11
C GLU A 82 -6.82 -9.61 -16.19
N ASN A 83 -7.33 -10.78 -15.80
CA ASN A 83 -7.64 -11.82 -16.77
C ASN A 83 -8.77 -11.29 -17.66
N ASN A 84 -8.44 -10.87 -18.87
CA ASN A 84 -9.40 -10.62 -19.93
C ASN A 84 -10.05 -11.96 -20.32
N THR A 85 -11.01 -12.44 -19.55
CA THR A 85 -12.02 -13.37 -20.04
C THR A 85 -12.93 -12.59 -20.99
N THR A 86 -12.48 -12.43 -22.24
CA THR A 86 -13.37 -12.20 -23.37
C THR A 86 -14.32 -13.40 -23.45
N ASN A 87 -15.60 -13.14 -23.19
CA ASN A 87 -16.72 -14.03 -23.49
C ASN A 87 -16.76 -14.41 -24.97
#